data_AF-A0A5D8YP20-F1
#
_entry.id   AF-A0A5D8YP20-F1
#
_cell.length_a   1.000
_cell.length_b   1.000
_cell.length_c   1.000
_cell.angle_alpha   90.00
_cell.angle_beta   90.00
_cell.angle_gamma   90.00
#
_symmetry.space_group_name_H-M   'P 1'
#
loop_
_entity.id
_entity.type
_entity.pdbx_description
1 polymer ?
#
loop_
_entity_poly.entity_id
_entity_poly.type
_entity_poly.pdbx_seq_one_letter_code
_entity_poly.pdbx_strand_id
1 'polypeptide(L)'
;MVISQDILKKFKIEPELLTNGKIKYKLFNHYFIEVLEKNGRYLYEVFWENWGRKIGFSTGELLNENDFIYFLEYTRSCHSSHE
;
A
#
# COMPACT_ATOMS: atom_id res chain seq x y z
N MET A 1 7.18 -9.58 -0.46
CA MET A 1 6.60 -10.27 0.68
C MET A 1 5.25 -10.83 0.30
N VAL A 2 4.71 -11.78 1.06
CA VAL A 2 3.31 -11.65 1.49
C VAL A 2 3.37 -10.88 2.82
N ILE A 3 2.62 -9.79 2.96
CA ILE A 3 2.55 -9.06 4.24
C ILE A 3 1.93 -9.99 5.29
N SER A 4 2.54 -10.06 6.47
CA SER A 4 2.08 -10.95 7.54
C SER A 4 0.64 -10.65 7.95
N GLN A 5 -0.12 -11.70 8.24
CA GLN A 5 -1.50 -11.59 8.72
C GLN A 5 -1.59 -10.80 10.04
N ASP A 6 -0.56 -10.85 10.86
CA ASP A 6 -0.52 -10.12 12.14
C ASP A 6 -0.45 -8.61 11.90
N ILE A 7 0.35 -8.13 10.94
CA ILE A 7 0.37 -6.72 10.55
C ILE A 7 -0.96 -6.30 9.94
N LEU A 8 -1.51 -7.09 9.01
CA LEU A 8 -2.80 -6.77 8.39
C LEU A 8 -3.92 -6.65 9.44
N LYS A 9 -3.98 -7.57 10.41
CA LYS A 9 -4.93 -7.51 11.53
C LYS A 9 -4.68 -6.31 12.45
N LYS A 10 -3.42 -6.04 12.80
CA LYS A 10 -3.02 -4.92 13.67
C LYS A 10 -3.52 -3.58 13.12
N PHE A 11 -3.42 -3.39 11.80
CA PHE A 11 -3.82 -2.14 11.14
C PHE A 11 -5.21 -2.19 10.50
N LYS A 12 -5.95 -3.30 10.64
CA LYS A 12 -7.28 -3.52 10.05
C LYS A 12 -7.30 -3.31 8.52
N ILE A 13 -6.31 -3.88 7.84
CA ILE A 13 -6.15 -3.78 6.38
C ILE A 13 -6.59 -5.09 5.77
N GLU A 14 -7.48 -5.00 4.79
CA GLU A 14 -7.88 -6.13 3.97
C GLU A 14 -7.19 -6.04 2.60
N PRO A 15 -6.44 -7.08 2.18
CA PRO A 15 -5.84 -7.13 0.86
C PRO A 15 -6.91 -7.41 -0.21
N GLU A 16 -6.84 -6.68 -1.32
CA GLU A 16 -7.67 -6.87 -2.50
C GLU A 16 -6.82 -7.47 -3.63
N LEU A 17 -7.20 -8.64 -4.13
CA LEU A 17 -6.53 -9.28 -5.27
C LEU A 17 -7.04 -8.66 -6.57
N LEU A 18 -6.15 -8.04 -7.33
CA LEU A 18 -6.46 -7.45 -8.62
C LEU A 18 -6.30 -8.49 -9.74
N THR A 19 -7.05 -8.31 -10.82
CA THR A 19 -7.06 -9.22 -12.00
C THR A 19 -5.71 -9.28 -12.73
N ASN A 20 -4.85 -8.28 -12.54
CA ASN A 20 -3.50 -8.21 -13.10
C ASN A 20 -2.43 -8.89 -12.23
N GLY A 21 -2.84 -9.64 -11.19
CA GLY A 21 -1.92 -10.35 -10.29
C GLY A 21 -1.28 -9.46 -9.22
N LYS A 22 -1.69 -8.19 -9.12
CA LYS A 22 -1.28 -7.32 -8.02
C LYS A 22 -2.15 -7.53 -6.79
N ILE A 23 -1.60 -7.24 -5.62
CA ILE A 23 -2.35 -7.12 -4.37
C ILE A 23 -2.44 -5.64 -4.02
N LYS A 24 -3.66 -5.11 -3.90
CA LYS A 24 -3.93 -3.74 -3.48
C LYS A 24 -4.23 -3.74 -1.98
N TYR A 25 -3.56 -2.86 -1.25
CA TYR A 25 -3.83 -2.62 0.16
C TYR A 25 -4.31 -1.18 0.31
N LYS A 26 -5.46 -1.00 0.96
CA LYS A 26 -5.96 0.32 1.33
C LYS A 26 -5.23 0.77 2.59
N LEU A 27 -4.52 1.89 2.48
CA LEU A 27 -3.83 2.54 3.60
C LEU A 27 -4.74 3.62 4.20
N PHE A 28 -4.17 4.51 5.02
CA PHE A 28 -4.89 5.64 5.62
C PHE A 28 -5.03 6.80 4.62
N ASN A 29 -5.97 7.72 4.88
CA ASN A 29 -6.11 9.00 4.17
C ASN A 29 -6.19 8.87 2.64
N HIS A 30 -6.94 7.86 2.16
CA HIS A 30 -7.12 7.55 0.73
C HIS A 30 -5.85 7.19 -0.04
N TYR A 31 -4.79 6.81 0.68
CA TYR A 31 -3.62 6.18 0.07
C TYR A 31 -3.84 4.68 -0.13
N PHE A 32 -3.16 4.17 -1.14
CA PHE A 32 -3.15 2.76 -1.50
C PHE A 32 -1.73 2.35 -1.84
N ILE A 33 -1.43 1.07 -1.63
CA ILE A 33 -0.22 0.44 -2.14
C ILE A 33 -0.60 -0.79 -2.93
N GLU A 34 -0.18 -0.83 -4.18
CA GLU A 34 -0.25 -2.01 -5.04
C GLU A 34 1.10 -2.73 -5.00
N VAL A 35 1.10 -4.04 -4.76
CA VAL A 35 2.31 -4.87 -4.74
C VAL A 35 2.19 -5.97 -5.79
N LEU A 36 3.24 -6.15 -6.60
CA LEU A 36 3.37 -7.20 -7.60
C LEU A 36 4.62 -8.03 -7.33
N GLU A 37 4.47 -9.34 -7.25
CA GLU A 37 5.61 -10.24 -7.28
C GLU A 37 6.08 -10.47 -8.73
N LYS A 38 7.36 -10.23 -9.00
CA LYS A 38 7.98 -10.47 -10.30
C LYS A 38 9.41 -10.96 -10.11
N ASN A 39 9.70 -12.18 -10.56
CA ASN A 39 11.02 -12.80 -10.48
C ASN A 39 11.60 -12.84 -9.05
N GLY A 40 10.76 -13.14 -8.04
CA GLY A 40 11.16 -13.16 -6.62
C GLY A 40 11.36 -11.78 -5.98
N ARG A 41 11.11 -10.69 -6.72
CA ARG A 41 11.09 -9.32 -6.22
C ARG A 41 9.67 -8.85 -6.04
N TYR A 42 9.45 -7.94 -5.10
CA TYR A 42 8.13 -7.41 -4.79
C TYR A 42 8.08 -5.94 -5.09
N LEU A 43 7.61 -5.61 -6.29
CA LEU A 43 7.52 -4.24 -6.78
C LEU A 43 6.27 -3.57 -6.20
N TYR A 44 6.40 -2.35 -5.70
CA TYR A 44 5.29 -1.60 -5.18
C TYR A 44 5.04 -0.29 -5.94
N GLU A 45 3.80 0.17 -5.89
CA GLU A 45 3.38 1.53 -6.23
C GLU A 45 2.47 2.05 -5.12
N VAL A 46 2.89 3.14 -4.48
CA VAL A 46 2.07 3.91 -3.54
C VAL A 46 1.44 5.06 -4.31
N PHE A 47 0.13 5.20 -4.15
CA PHE A 47 -0.62 6.25 -4.80
C PHE A 47 -1.77 6.73 -3.92
N TRP A 48 -2.18 7.95 -4.16
CA TRP A 48 -3.40 8.50 -3.61
C TRP A 48 -4.50 8.41 -4.66
N GLU A 49 -5.71 8.00 -4.26
CA GLU A 49 -6.85 7.90 -5.16
C GLU A 49 -7.96 8.86 -4.72
N ASN A 50 -8.36 9.77 -5.61
CA ASN A 50 -9.45 10.69 -5.36
C ASN A 50 -10.34 10.82 -6.61
N TRP A 51 -11.62 10.50 -6.46
CA TRP A 51 -12.64 10.64 -7.52
C TRP A 51 -12.24 9.93 -8.83
N GLY A 52 -11.70 8.72 -8.71
CA GLY A 52 -11.25 7.91 -9.85
C GLY A 52 -9.92 8.36 -10.47
N ARG A 53 -9.26 9.39 -9.94
CA ARG A 53 -7.90 9.77 -10.35
C ARG A 53 -6.88 9.13 -9.43
N LYS A 54 -5.90 8.46 -10.04
CA LYS A 54 -4.72 7.89 -9.39
C LYS A 54 -3.56 8.87 -9.48
N ILE A 55 -3.03 9.31 -8.35
CA ILE A 55 -1.83 10.16 -8.25
C ILE A 55 -0.70 9.33 -7.65
N GLY A 56 0.28 8.97 -8.48
CA GLY A 56 1.45 8.22 -8.05
C GLY A 56 2.33 9.02 -7.11
N PHE A 57 2.76 8.41 -6.01
CA PHE A 57 3.59 9.05 -4.99
C PHE A 57 4.98 8.43 -4.91
N SER A 58 5.07 7.11 -4.89
CA SER A 58 6.35 6.39 -4.81
C SER A 58 6.24 5.04 -5.50
N THR A 59 7.31 4.61 -6.16
CA THR A 59 7.46 3.27 -6.71
C THR A 59 8.81 2.72 -6.31
N GLY A 60 8.90 1.40 -6.16
CA GLY A 60 10.14 0.77 -5.72
C GLY A 60 10.01 -0.73 -5.50
N GLU A 61 10.93 -1.26 -4.71
CA GLU A 61 10.94 -2.65 -4.27
C GLU A 61 10.71 -2.70 -2.76
N LEU A 62 9.78 -3.57 -2.34
CA LEU A 62 9.46 -3.83 -0.95
C LEU A 62 10.38 -4.94 -0.46
N LEU A 63 11.46 -4.56 0.23
CA LEU A 63 12.52 -5.48 0.66
C LEU A 63 12.08 -6.30 1.87
N ASN A 64 11.27 -5.68 2.74
CA ASN A 64 10.82 -6.30 3.98
C ASN A 64 9.49 -5.68 4.46
N GLU A 65 8.97 -6.21 5.57
CA GLU A 65 7.68 -5.79 6.13
C GLU A 65 7.72 -4.39 6.77
N ASN A 66 8.88 -3.94 7.25
CA ASN A 66 9.02 -2.60 7.82
C ASN A 66 8.83 -1.52 6.76
N ASP A 67 9.18 -1.78 5.50
CA ASP A 67 8.93 -0.84 4.40
C ASP A 67 7.42 -0.60 4.22
N PHE A 68 6.61 -1.65 4.36
CA PHE A 68 5.14 -1.55 4.33
C PHE A 68 4.60 -0.78 5.55
N ILE A 69 5.14 -1.07 6.75
CA ILE A 69 4.75 -0.38 7.98
C ILE A 69 5.11 1.11 7.90
N TYR A 70 6.26 1.46 7.33
CA TYR A 70 6.65 2.85 7.10
C TYR A 70 5.60 3.60 6.28
N PHE A 71 5.09 3.03 5.18
CA PHE A 71 4.03 3.66 4.40
C PHE A 71 2.72 3.78 5.19
N LEU A 72 2.39 2.81 6.05
CA LEU A 72 1.22 2.92 6.91
C LEU A 72 1.33 4.08 7.90
N GLU A 73 2.45 4.19 8.59
CA GLU A 73 2.67 5.27 9.55
C GLU A 73 2.74 6.63 8.86
N TYR A 74 3.43 6.70 7.72
CA TYR A 74 3.49 7.89 6.89
C TYR A 74 2.09 8.35 6.46
N THR A 75 1.33 7.48 5.80
CA THR A 75 -0.01 7.82 5.30
C THR A 75 -0.96 8.17 6.43
N ARG A 76 -0.84 7.56 7.61
CA ARG A 76 -1.61 7.93 8.81
C ARG A 76 -1.29 9.34 9.31
N SER A 77 -0.05 9.78 9.21
CA SER A 77 0.39 11.13 9.60
C SER A 77 0.04 12.21 8.58
N CYS A 78 -0.28 11.82 7.33
CA CYS A 78 -0.73 12.73 6.30
C CYS A 78 -2.16 13.21 6.60
N HIS A 79 -2.29 14.28 7.39
CA HIS A 79 -3.56 14.99 7.50
C HIS A 79 -3.91 15.58 6.15
N SER A 80 -5.04 15.19 5.57
CA SER A 80 -5.68 16.02 4.55
C SER A 80 -6.04 17.32 5.23
N SER A 81 -5.48 18.44 4.77
CA SER A 81 -5.77 19.78 5.31
C SER A 81 -7.25 20.20 5.19
N HIS A 82 -8.15 19.31 4.76
CA HIS A 82 -9.56 19.50 4.44
C HIS A 82 -10.40 18.31 4.94
N GLU A 83 -10.37 18.03 6.24
CA GLU A 83 -11.53 17.40 6.92
C GLU A 83 -12.30 18.47 7.70
#